data_AF-A0A7C6GHY7-F1
#
_entry.id   AF-A0A7C6GHY7-F1
#
_cell.length_a   1.000
_cell.length_b   1.000
_cell.length_c   1.000
_cell.angle_alpha   90.00
_cell.angle_beta   90.00
_cell.angle_gamma   90.00
#
_symmetry.space_group_name_H-M   'P 1'
#
loop_
_entity.id
_entity.type
_entity.pdbx_description
1 polymer ?
#
loop_
_entity_poly.entity_id
_entity_poly.type
_entity_poly.pdbx_seq_one_letter_code
_entity_poly.pdbx_strand_id
1 'polypeptide(L)'
;MVFKRSKTLRPLIAGAALVLPLSMIPAGAMGATTSAGIADASVTGAGITGTSLASSGVSNASVVDANLASSGLADANVKTVVVASNPSGDIKMVRYDEDPVEASLSSSWRDFPDTAETVYLVNPYDPAVSVGIVAAVKSQRPGPVLFTDSAGEINERTVAEIGRLRPHTVVAVGGQASVQTSAIDSAVAASQTAHDNLSTEDPVDVTAQTWSGDDAVHTSLQVAQNLYPDNPRRAYLIDADQPMATIMPLAAIAGSVGSGPVVLVNKDNARDVKDTLEAISPEFVVGVGSLDRSLLDAVSGDFKKSSYTGSSITSIALNAASTRAVDSTAMTSLAASDDPASLILAAGSSNGPLVPVAPETSMKDVIATVANANRLTGASSQRFVAIGKEGSRGRIFDPRPTQTLSGGLTSTDVTGKGIGKPVVVEPPEGLTAGEGAKFTYTIEVDEGLPVDADEFAREVSKTLNNPSGWGRNFQQVADPAKADTRIVLASPNLVDELCAPLQTMGQTSCNRDEFTVINIERWAYGASPFLQAGGTLDEYRQYVISHEVGHALGNGHATCPGRGELAPVMLQQTLDLKGCKTNPWPNP
;
A
#
# COMPACT_ATOMS: atom_id res chain seq x y z
N MET A 1 -37.69 7.95 -59.26
CA MET A 1 -38.95 8.41 -59.88
C MET A 1 -40.07 7.48 -59.44
N VAL A 2 -41.16 8.01 -58.85
CA VAL A 2 -42.45 7.35 -58.52
C VAL A 2 -42.48 6.18 -57.50
N PHE A 3 -43.50 6.21 -56.63
CA PHE A 3 -43.85 5.29 -55.54
C PHE A 3 -44.71 4.07 -55.95
N LYS A 4 -44.71 3.00 -55.12
CA LYS A 4 -45.88 2.38 -54.41
C LYS A 4 -45.36 1.30 -53.43
N ARG A 5 -45.67 1.15 -52.13
CA ARG A 5 -46.81 1.35 -51.17
C ARG A 5 -47.84 0.20 -51.06
N SER A 6 -48.17 -0.17 -49.81
CA SER A 6 -49.26 -1.06 -49.32
C SER A 6 -49.03 -2.59 -49.43
N LYS A 7 -49.55 -3.46 -48.54
CA LYS A 7 -50.52 -3.27 -47.41
C LYS A 7 -50.45 -4.43 -46.35
N THR A 8 -50.53 -4.12 -45.05
CA THR A 8 -51.16 -4.86 -43.89
C THR A 8 -50.95 -6.39 -43.68
N LEU A 9 -50.90 -6.97 -42.46
CA LEU A 9 -51.61 -6.67 -41.20
C LEU A 9 -50.74 -6.77 -39.91
N ARG A 10 -51.31 -6.23 -38.81
CA ARG A 10 -51.06 -6.44 -37.35
C ARG A 10 -52.46 -6.71 -36.71
N PRO A 11 -52.65 -7.18 -35.45
CA PRO A 11 -52.21 -6.56 -34.17
C PRO A 11 -51.83 -7.64 -33.10
N LEU A 12 -51.83 -7.50 -31.76
CA LEU A 12 -51.98 -6.42 -30.73
C LEU A 12 -50.66 -6.44 -29.86
N ILE A 13 -50.48 -6.00 -28.60
CA ILE A 13 -51.16 -5.20 -27.53
C ILE A 13 -50.00 -4.41 -26.84
N ALA A 14 -50.01 -3.09 -26.63
CA ALA A 14 -50.62 -2.26 -25.57
C ALA A 14 -50.14 -2.57 -24.12
N GLY A 15 -49.93 -1.59 -23.22
CA GLY A 15 -50.04 -0.13 -23.29
C GLY A 15 -48.92 0.55 -22.47
N ALA A 16 -48.51 1.80 -22.71
CA ALA A 16 -49.25 3.07 -22.66
C ALA A 16 -49.21 3.73 -21.27
N ALA A 17 -48.47 4.85 -21.14
CA ALA A 17 -48.36 5.64 -19.92
C ALA A 17 -49.47 6.70 -19.81
N LEU A 18 -49.80 7.12 -18.58
CA LEU A 18 -50.77 8.17 -18.29
C LEU A 18 -50.23 9.12 -17.21
N VAL A 19 -50.42 10.42 -17.40
CA VAL A 19 -50.08 11.48 -16.43
C VAL A 19 -51.36 12.12 -15.93
N LEU A 20 -51.48 12.37 -14.62
CA LEU A 20 -52.57 13.12 -14.00
C LEU A 20 -52.04 14.12 -12.96
N PRO A 21 -52.64 15.32 -12.83
CA PRO A 21 -52.17 16.38 -11.93
C PRO A 21 -52.76 16.28 -10.51
N LEU A 22 -52.08 16.92 -9.54
CA LEU A 22 -52.55 17.06 -8.15
C LEU A 22 -53.75 18.02 -8.03
N SER A 23 -54.80 17.61 -7.31
CA SER A 23 -55.79 18.51 -6.68
C SER A 23 -56.62 17.79 -5.60
N MET A 24 -56.69 18.40 -4.40
CA MET A 24 -57.69 18.22 -3.34
C MET A 24 -58.05 16.81 -2.79
N ILE A 25 -57.70 16.58 -1.52
CA ILE A 25 -58.51 15.86 -0.52
C ILE A 25 -58.06 16.33 0.89
N PRO A 26 -58.94 16.39 1.92
CA PRO A 26 -58.72 17.24 3.09
C PRO A 26 -57.96 16.60 4.26
N ALA A 27 -57.46 17.43 5.17
CA ALA A 27 -56.83 17.01 6.42
C ALA A 27 -57.87 16.59 7.49
N GLY A 28 -57.59 15.51 8.23
CA GLY A 28 -58.25 15.24 9.51
C GLY A 28 -58.88 13.86 9.71
N ALA A 29 -58.07 12.80 9.75
CA ALA A 29 -58.43 11.55 10.44
C ALA A 29 -57.15 10.81 10.89
N MET A 30 -57.00 10.54 12.19
CA MET A 30 -55.90 9.70 12.69
C MET A 30 -56.28 8.21 12.59
N GLY A 31 -55.44 7.44 11.90
CA GLY A 31 -55.44 5.98 11.92
C GLY A 31 -53.99 5.50 11.74
N ALA A 32 -53.50 4.65 12.65
CA ALA A 32 -52.09 4.28 12.67
C ALA A 32 -51.75 3.26 11.59
N THR A 33 -51.12 3.72 10.49
CA THR A 33 -50.47 2.85 9.50
C THR A 33 -48.97 2.75 9.81
N THR A 34 -48.57 1.72 10.55
CA THR A 34 -47.17 1.41 10.83
C THR A 34 -46.43 0.99 9.55
N SER A 35 -45.21 1.53 9.36
CA SER A 35 -44.20 1.07 8.39
C SER A 35 -44.72 0.79 6.96
N ALA A 36 -45.01 1.85 6.20
CA ALA A 36 -45.04 1.75 4.74
C ALA A 36 -43.59 1.82 4.21
N GLY A 37 -43.10 0.70 3.66
CA GLY A 37 -41.78 0.65 3.00
C GLY A 37 -41.78 1.41 1.67
N ILE A 38 -40.69 2.09 1.35
CA ILE A 38 -40.53 2.81 0.08
C ILE A 38 -39.51 2.06 -0.79
N ALA A 39 -40.02 1.29 -1.74
CA ALA A 39 -39.23 0.55 -2.73
C ALA A 39 -39.41 1.14 -4.13
N ASP A 40 -38.32 1.23 -4.91
CA ASP A 40 -38.28 1.58 -6.34
C ASP A 40 -39.01 2.89 -6.75
N ALA A 41 -39.24 3.80 -5.80
CA ALA A 41 -39.97 5.05 -6.01
C ALA A 41 -39.04 6.21 -6.40
N SER A 42 -39.55 7.16 -7.19
CA SER A 42 -38.88 8.44 -7.46
C SER A 42 -39.63 9.59 -6.77
N VAL A 43 -38.90 10.40 -5.99
CA VAL A 43 -39.44 11.45 -5.13
C VAL A 43 -38.66 12.75 -5.34
N THR A 44 -39.32 13.80 -5.83
CA THR A 44 -38.69 15.08 -6.17
C THR A 44 -39.36 16.24 -5.44
N GLY A 45 -38.60 17.11 -4.78
CA GLY A 45 -39.11 18.35 -4.16
C GLY A 45 -39.96 18.15 -2.90
N ALA A 46 -39.87 17.00 -2.24
CA ALA A 46 -40.69 16.65 -1.08
C ALA A 46 -40.10 17.13 0.25
N GLY A 47 -40.93 17.72 1.12
CA GLY A 47 -40.61 17.98 2.52
C GLY A 47 -41.02 16.79 3.39
N ILE A 48 -40.05 16.03 3.89
CA ILE A 48 -40.30 14.83 4.71
C ILE A 48 -40.08 15.16 6.18
N THR A 49 -41.14 15.07 7.00
CA THR A 49 -41.10 15.46 8.41
C THR A 49 -41.81 14.45 9.32
N GLY A 50 -41.12 13.95 10.34
CA GLY A 50 -41.69 13.14 11.41
C GLY A 50 -41.28 11.66 11.42
N THR A 51 -40.90 11.17 12.61
CA THR A 51 -40.41 9.80 12.90
C THR A 51 -39.15 9.34 12.13
N SER A 52 -38.40 8.38 12.69
CA SER A 52 -37.08 7.99 12.17
C SER A 52 -37.19 7.11 10.92
N LEU A 53 -36.53 7.53 9.84
CA LEU A 53 -36.40 6.80 8.58
C LEU A 53 -35.78 5.39 8.74
N ALA A 54 -35.05 5.15 9.83
CA ALA A 54 -34.53 3.81 10.18
C ALA A 54 -35.65 2.77 10.37
N SER A 55 -36.87 3.21 10.71
CA SER A 55 -38.07 2.35 10.82
C SER A 55 -38.84 2.15 9.51
N SER A 56 -38.42 2.82 8.42
CA SER A 56 -39.24 3.01 7.22
C SER A 56 -38.82 2.16 6.02
N GLY A 57 -37.80 1.30 6.16
CA GLY A 57 -37.46 0.25 5.17
C GLY A 57 -37.37 0.75 3.71
N VAL A 58 -36.46 1.68 3.45
CA VAL A 58 -36.29 2.28 2.12
C VAL A 58 -35.22 1.53 1.31
N SER A 59 -35.55 1.12 0.09
CA SER A 59 -34.62 0.46 -0.85
C SER A 59 -34.86 0.96 -2.28
N ASN A 60 -33.79 1.05 -3.09
CA ASN A 60 -33.83 1.46 -4.51
C ASN A 60 -34.52 2.81 -4.83
N ALA A 61 -34.90 3.61 -3.83
CA ALA A 61 -35.63 4.87 -4.05
C ALA A 61 -34.69 5.99 -4.54
N SER A 62 -35.15 6.71 -5.57
CA SER A 62 -34.49 7.90 -6.12
C SER A 62 -35.09 9.15 -5.47
N VAL A 63 -34.27 9.97 -4.80
CA VAL A 63 -34.74 11.18 -4.09
C VAL A 63 -33.95 12.40 -4.54
N VAL A 64 -34.65 13.47 -4.92
CA VAL A 64 -34.08 14.71 -5.48
C VAL A 64 -34.71 15.93 -4.80
N ASP A 65 -33.90 16.94 -4.46
CA ASP A 65 -34.32 18.23 -3.88
C ASP A 65 -35.25 18.12 -2.64
N ALA A 66 -34.98 17.17 -1.74
CA ALA A 66 -35.72 16.98 -0.50
C ALA A 66 -35.11 17.76 0.68
N ASN A 67 -35.95 18.39 1.51
CA ASN A 67 -35.53 19.08 2.72
C ASN A 67 -35.73 18.19 3.96
N LEU A 68 -34.64 17.90 4.68
CA LEU A 68 -34.59 16.95 5.81
C LEU A 68 -34.30 17.60 7.17
N ALA A 69 -34.36 18.94 7.27
CA ALA A 69 -33.86 19.73 8.41
C ALA A 69 -34.48 19.44 9.79
N SER A 70 -35.61 18.73 9.85
CA SER A 70 -36.25 18.32 11.11
C SER A 70 -36.30 16.79 11.32
N SER A 71 -35.53 16.03 10.54
CA SER A 71 -35.35 14.59 10.79
C SER A 71 -34.30 14.35 11.88
N GLY A 72 -34.55 13.39 12.76
CA GLY A 72 -33.65 13.04 13.87
C GLY A 72 -32.44 12.26 13.39
N LEU A 73 -31.50 12.92 12.72
CA LEU A 73 -30.35 12.33 12.03
C LEU A 73 -29.23 11.77 12.96
N ALA A 74 -29.51 11.56 14.25
CA ALA A 74 -28.52 11.10 15.23
C ALA A 74 -27.91 9.72 14.89
N ASP A 75 -28.70 8.84 14.25
CA ASP A 75 -28.30 7.51 13.79
C ASP A 75 -28.28 7.40 12.25
N ALA A 76 -28.25 8.53 11.53
CA ALA A 76 -28.25 8.54 10.06
C ALA A 76 -26.84 8.39 9.50
N ASN A 77 -26.63 7.36 8.69
CA ASN A 77 -25.34 7.07 8.08
C ASN A 77 -24.97 8.15 7.04
N VAL A 78 -23.95 8.97 7.33
CA VAL A 78 -23.73 10.27 6.66
C VAL A 78 -23.14 10.11 5.26
N LYS A 79 -24.00 10.00 4.24
CA LYS A 79 -23.60 10.12 2.83
C LYS A 79 -23.42 11.59 2.41
N THR A 80 -22.22 12.13 2.68
CA THR A 80 -21.61 13.13 1.78
C THR A 80 -20.13 12.81 1.61
N VAL A 81 -19.77 12.32 0.42
CA VAL A 81 -18.40 12.14 -0.07
C VAL A 81 -18.46 12.41 -1.57
N VAL A 82 -17.73 13.42 -2.07
CA VAL A 82 -17.82 13.88 -3.46
C VAL A 82 -16.48 14.45 -3.90
N VAL A 83 -15.87 14.11 -5.04
CA VAL A 83 -15.93 12.87 -5.86
C VAL A 83 -14.81 12.99 -6.91
N ALA A 84 -14.19 11.87 -7.32
CA ALA A 84 -13.52 11.79 -8.62
C ALA A 84 -14.55 11.19 -9.60
N SER A 85 -15.01 11.97 -10.58
CA SER A 85 -16.24 11.65 -11.31
C SER A 85 -16.01 10.72 -12.49
N ASN A 86 -16.62 9.53 -12.43
CA ASN A 86 -17.06 8.86 -13.64
C ASN A 86 -18.46 9.41 -14.05
N PRO A 87 -18.93 9.16 -15.30
CA PRO A 87 -20.20 9.70 -15.77
C PRO A 87 -21.47 9.11 -15.12
N SER A 88 -21.36 8.14 -14.20
CA SER A 88 -22.50 7.46 -13.56
C SER A 88 -22.77 7.88 -12.10
N GLY A 89 -21.90 8.70 -11.50
CA GLY A 89 -22.22 9.41 -10.24
C GLY A 89 -22.15 8.57 -8.95
N ASP A 90 -21.67 7.33 -9.01
CA ASP A 90 -21.44 6.50 -7.83
C ASP A 90 -20.29 7.03 -6.96
N ILE A 91 -20.49 7.01 -5.65
CA ILE A 91 -19.49 7.39 -4.64
C ILE A 91 -18.66 6.14 -4.30
N LYS A 92 -17.33 6.24 -4.46
CA LYS A 92 -16.37 5.24 -3.95
C LYS A 92 -15.23 5.93 -3.21
N MET A 93 -14.69 5.25 -2.20
CA MET A 93 -13.34 5.53 -1.71
C MET A 93 -12.35 5.18 -2.83
N VAL A 94 -11.29 5.97 -2.97
CA VAL A 94 -10.35 5.79 -4.09
C VAL A 94 -9.43 4.62 -3.77
N ARG A 95 -9.83 3.43 -4.23
CA ARG A 95 -8.91 2.32 -4.44
C ARG A 95 -7.89 2.77 -5.48
N TYR A 96 -6.72 3.16 -5.00
CA TYR A 96 -5.51 2.74 -5.67
C TYR A 96 -5.26 1.26 -5.33
N ASP A 97 -4.51 0.61 -6.20
CA ASP A 97 -4.29 -0.82 -6.24
C ASP A 97 -3.56 -1.33 -4.98
N GLU A 98 -3.36 -2.65 -4.88
CA GLU A 98 -2.56 -3.23 -3.79
C GLU A 98 -1.04 -3.01 -3.97
N ASP A 99 -0.68 -2.16 -4.93
CA ASP A 99 0.64 -1.77 -5.39
C ASP A 99 0.78 -0.22 -5.28
N PRO A 100 1.70 0.31 -4.46
CA PRO A 100 1.99 1.73 -4.38
C PRO A 100 2.33 2.40 -5.73
N VAL A 101 2.94 1.66 -6.66
CA VAL A 101 3.37 2.22 -7.96
C VAL A 101 2.18 2.79 -8.72
N GLU A 102 1.09 2.03 -8.85
CA GLU A 102 -0.14 2.47 -9.51
C GLU A 102 -0.82 3.67 -8.83
N ALA A 103 -0.70 3.77 -7.50
CA ALA A 103 -1.15 4.94 -6.76
C ALA A 103 -0.38 6.22 -7.16
N SER A 104 0.94 6.07 -7.39
CA SER A 104 1.80 7.17 -7.84
C SER A 104 1.50 7.60 -9.29
N LEU A 105 1.31 6.64 -10.21
CA LEU A 105 0.88 6.91 -11.60
C LEU A 105 -0.45 7.67 -11.61
N SER A 106 -1.38 7.24 -10.76
CA SER A 106 -2.72 7.84 -10.68
C SER A 106 -2.73 9.25 -10.08
N SER A 107 -1.80 9.58 -9.17
CA SER A 107 -1.61 10.97 -8.73
C SER A 107 -0.97 11.81 -9.84
N SER A 108 -0.01 11.22 -10.59
CA SER A 108 0.64 11.89 -11.72
C SER A 108 -0.34 12.26 -12.84
N TRP A 109 -1.25 11.36 -13.26
CA TRP A 109 -2.30 11.69 -14.25
C TRP A 109 -3.26 12.79 -13.80
N ARG A 110 -3.45 12.95 -12.48
CA ARG A 110 -4.35 13.95 -11.89
C ARG A 110 -3.68 15.31 -11.76
N ASP A 111 -2.42 15.34 -11.32
CA ASP A 111 -1.69 16.56 -10.97
C ASP A 111 -0.85 17.11 -12.14
N PHE A 112 -0.42 16.24 -13.05
CA PHE A 112 0.44 16.54 -14.21
C PHE A 112 -0.15 15.95 -15.51
N PRO A 113 -1.36 16.39 -15.94
CA PRO A 113 -2.11 15.75 -17.02
C PRO A 113 -1.47 15.85 -18.42
N ASP A 114 -0.55 16.80 -18.64
CA ASP A 114 0.09 17.05 -19.94
C ASP A 114 1.58 16.68 -19.96
N THR A 115 2.40 17.39 -19.17
CA THR A 115 3.86 17.20 -19.01
C THR A 115 4.32 17.56 -17.59
N ALA A 116 5.56 17.21 -17.25
CA ALA A 116 6.28 17.73 -16.09
C ALA A 116 7.75 18.00 -16.44
N GLU A 117 8.35 19.06 -15.89
CA GLU A 117 9.77 19.39 -16.14
C GLU A 117 10.73 18.38 -15.50
N THR A 118 10.38 17.90 -14.31
CA THR A 118 11.14 16.95 -13.51
C THR A 118 10.24 15.81 -13.06
N VAL A 119 10.76 14.57 -13.05
CA VAL A 119 10.14 13.41 -12.37
C VAL A 119 11.00 13.00 -11.19
N TYR A 120 10.36 12.68 -10.07
CA TYR A 120 11.02 12.15 -8.87
C TYR A 120 10.76 10.65 -8.75
N LEU A 121 11.80 9.83 -8.81
CA LEU A 121 11.78 8.39 -8.49
C LEU A 121 12.12 8.20 -7.01
N VAL A 122 11.24 7.51 -6.29
CA VAL A 122 11.33 7.31 -4.84
C VAL A 122 10.95 5.88 -4.50
N ASN A 123 11.64 5.25 -3.57
CA ASN A 123 11.26 3.96 -3.02
C ASN A 123 10.40 4.16 -1.75
N PRO A 124 9.07 3.90 -1.80
CA PRO A 124 8.19 4.12 -0.65
C PRO A 124 8.41 3.10 0.48
N TYR A 125 9.12 2.00 0.21
CA TYR A 125 9.55 1.02 1.21
C TYR A 125 10.82 1.45 1.96
N ASP A 126 11.51 2.49 1.45
CA ASP A 126 12.54 3.24 2.16
C ASP A 126 11.97 4.60 2.62
N PRO A 127 11.26 4.64 3.77
CA PRO A 127 10.72 5.88 4.32
C PRO A 127 11.80 6.87 4.74
N ALA A 128 13.04 6.43 4.96
CA ALA A 128 14.12 7.28 5.45
C ALA A 128 14.59 8.28 4.39
N VAL A 129 14.74 7.85 3.14
CA VAL A 129 15.04 8.75 2.00
C VAL A 129 13.80 9.55 1.57
N SER A 130 12.60 9.03 1.85
CA SER A 130 11.33 9.62 1.45
C SER A 130 10.90 10.88 2.23
N VAL A 131 11.52 11.19 3.37
CA VAL A 131 11.05 12.28 4.28
C VAL A 131 10.97 13.64 3.59
N GLY A 132 11.98 14.02 2.81
CA GLY A 132 12.03 15.35 2.17
C GLY A 132 11.09 15.50 0.97
N ILE A 133 10.80 14.40 0.26
CA ILE A 133 10.15 14.44 -1.06
C ILE A 133 8.63 14.65 -0.98
N VAL A 134 8.04 14.49 0.21
CA VAL A 134 6.62 14.81 0.52
C VAL A 134 6.22 16.26 0.15
N ALA A 135 7.20 17.16 -0.01
CA ALA A 135 6.99 18.55 -0.41
C ALA A 135 7.14 18.82 -1.92
N ALA A 136 7.64 17.87 -2.72
CA ALA A 136 8.08 18.08 -4.11
C ALA A 136 7.00 18.68 -5.01
N VAL A 137 5.78 18.14 -4.98
CA VAL A 137 4.62 18.57 -5.78
C VAL A 137 4.25 20.05 -5.53
N LYS A 138 4.62 20.60 -4.35
CA LYS A 138 4.34 21.98 -3.92
C LYS A 138 5.63 22.78 -3.67
N SER A 139 6.70 22.43 -4.38
CA SER A 139 8.03 23.05 -4.24
C SER A 139 8.30 24.13 -5.29
N GLN A 140 9.53 24.66 -5.30
CA GLN A 140 9.99 25.56 -6.37
C GLN A 140 10.39 24.80 -7.64
N ARG A 141 10.49 23.46 -7.58
CA ARG A 141 10.64 22.54 -8.71
C ARG A 141 9.52 21.49 -8.68
N PRO A 142 8.26 21.85 -9.03
CA PRO A 142 7.14 20.92 -8.96
C PRO A 142 7.26 19.81 -10.02
N GLY A 143 7.05 18.57 -9.60
CA GLY A 143 7.02 17.39 -10.45
C GLY A 143 6.33 16.21 -9.74
N PRO A 144 5.83 15.20 -10.49
CA PRO A 144 5.22 14.03 -9.88
C PRO A 144 6.27 13.19 -9.17
N VAL A 145 5.87 12.63 -8.03
CA VAL A 145 6.62 11.59 -7.32
C VAL A 145 6.08 10.25 -7.77
N LEU A 146 6.88 9.51 -8.54
CA LEU A 146 6.60 8.16 -9.01
C LEU A 146 7.37 7.16 -8.16
N PHE A 147 6.75 6.02 -7.87
CA PHE A 147 7.36 5.02 -7.00
C PHE A 147 8.09 3.92 -7.77
N THR A 148 9.20 3.46 -7.20
CA THR A 148 9.78 2.16 -7.50
C THR A 148 9.02 1.05 -6.76
N ASP A 149 9.30 -0.20 -7.11
CA ASP A 149 9.02 -1.32 -6.23
C ASP A 149 9.99 -1.37 -5.03
N SER A 150 9.88 -2.41 -4.21
CA SER A 150 10.74 -2.63 -3.03
C SER A 150 12.20 -2.98 -3.37
N ALA A 151 12.50 -3.37 -4.61
CA ALA A 151 13.86 -3.65 -5.10
C ALA A 151 14.52 -2.41 -5.76
N GLY A 152 13.81 -1.28 -5.82
CA GLY A 152 14.28 -0.05 -6.45
C GLY A 152 14.12 -0.03 -7.97
N GLU A 153 13.31 -0.93 -8.55
CA GLU A 153 13.04 -1.01 -9.99
C GLU A 153 11.74 -0.28 -10.38
N ILE A 154 11.57 0.04 -11.67
CA ILE A 154 10.32 0.62 -12.20
C ILE A 154 9.71 -0.30 -13.24
N ASN A 155 8.38 -0.48 -13.17
CA ASN A 155 7.65 -1.33 -14.10
C ASN A 155 7.35 -0.60 -15.43
N GLU A 156 6.91 -1.36 -16.45
CA GLU A 156 6.61 -0.83 -17.79
C GLU A 156 5.59 0.32 -17.80
N ARG A 157 4.70 0.40 -16.81
CA ARG A 157 3.68 1.47 -16.71
C ARG A 157 4.26 2.75 -16.13
N THR A 158 5.21 2.67 -15.19
CA THR A 158 6.02 3.82 -14.75
C THR A 158 6.91 4.34 -15.88
N VAL A 159 7.54 3.44 -16.64
CA VAL A 159 8.32 3.80 -17.84
C VAL A 159 7.44 4.51 -18.88
N ALA A 160 6.25 3.98 -19.18
CA ALA A 160 5.30 4.60 -20.10
C ALA A 160 4.76 5.95 -19.61
N GLU A 161 4.55 6.12 -18.30
CA GLU A 161 4.12 7.38 -17.69
C GLU A 161 5.21 8.46 -17.79
N ILE A 162 6.48 8.11 -17.61
CA ILE A 162 7.61 9.03 -17.81
C ILE A 162 7.69 9.47 -19.28
N GLY A 163 7.49 8.53 -20.23
CA GLY A 163 7.36 8.85 -21.65
C GLY A 163 6.13 9.72 -21.99
N ARG A 164 5.04 9.65 -21.21
CA ARG A 164 3.90 10.58 -21.34
C ARG A 164 4.26 11.97 -20.81
N LEU A 165 4.94 12.05 -19.68
CA LEU A 165 5.29 13.30 -18.99
C LEU A 165 6.39 14.12 -19.70
N ARG A 166 7.33 13.45 -20.39
CA ARG A 166 8.50 14.06 -21.06
C ARG A 166 9.28 15.06 -20.18
N PRO A 167 9.86 14.60 -19.05
CA PRO A 167 10.75 15.42 -18.23
C PRO A 167 12.12 15.63 -18.86
N HIS A 168 12.65 16.84 -18.71
CA HIS A 168 14.05 17.17 -18.98
C HIS A 168 15.00 16.66 -17.89
N THR A 169 14.47 16.39 -16.68
CA THR A 169 15.24 15.85 -15.55
C THR A 169 14.54 14.65 -14.89
N VAL A 170 15.23 13.52 -14.77
CA VAL A 170 14.85 12.41 -13.88
C VAL A 170 15.69 12.50 -12.61
N VAL A 171 15.05 12.51 -11.45
CA VAL A 171 15.71 12.60 -10.13
C VAL A 171 15.42 11.35 -9.33
N ALA A 172 16.43 10.55 -9.02
CA ALA A 172 16.34 9.51 -8.00
C ALA A 172 16.58 10.10 -6.61
N VAL A 173 15.79 9.68 -5.61
CA VAL A 173 15.96 10.08 -4.20
C VAL A 173 16.34 8.87 -3.38
N GLY A 174 17.45 8.97 -2.65
CA GLY A 174 18.13 7.83 -2.05
C GLY A 174 19.22 7.24 -2.94
N GLY A 175 20.02 6.32 -2.38
CA GLY A 175 21.14 5.70 -3.08
C GLY A 175 20.71 4.55 -4.00
N GLN A 176 21.68 3.84 -4.60
CA GLN A 176 21.41 2.71 -5.51
C GLN A 176 20.62 1.56 -4.87
N ALA A 177 20.67 1.43 -3.54
CA ALA A 177 19.87 0.47 -2.78
C ALA A 177 18.40 0.89 -2.62
N SER A 178 18.09 2.19 -2.71
CA SER A 178 16.73 2.72 -2.70
C SER A 178 16.17 2.72 -4.14
N VAL A 179 16.90 3.29 -5.10
CA VAL A 179 16.50 3.38 -6.53
C VAL A 179 17.65 2.88 -7.40
N GLN A 180 17.43 1.81 -8.18
CA GLN A 180 18.49 1.22 -9.01
C GLN A 180 18.85 2.09 -10.22
N THR A 181 20.10 2.01 -10.66
CA THR A 181 20.57 2.65 -11.91
C THR A 181 19.77 2.19 -13.13
N SER A 182 19.38 0.92 -13.19
CA SER A 182 18.51 0.34 -14.22
C SER A 182 17.16 1.07 -14.36
N ALA A 183 16.59 1.52 -13.24
CA ALA A 183 15.35 2.30 -13.22
C ALA A 183 15.57 3.74 -13.74
N ILE A 184 16.68 4.37 -13.35
CA ILE A 184 17.07 5.71 -13.81
C ILE A 184 17.31 5.69 -15.32
N ASP A 185 18.10 4.73 -15.81
CA ASP A 185 18.40 4.55 -17.24
C ASP A 185 17.13 4.33 -18.06
N SER A 186 16.21 3.49 -17.57
CA SER A 186 14.91 3.21 -18.22
C SER A 186 14.00 4.45 -18.26
N ALA A 187 14.00 5.26 -17.20
CA ALA A 187 13.24 6.51 -17.12
C ALA A 187 13.78 7.58 -18.10
N VAL A 188 15.10 7.77 -18.13
CA VAL A 188 15.77 8.69 -19.07
C VAL A 188 15.50 8.27 -20.51
N ALA A 189 15.71 6.98 -20.83
CA ALA A 189 15.48 6.46 -22.18
C ALA A 189 14.03 6.63 -22.65
N ALA A 190 13.04 6.46 -21.76
CA ALA A 190 11.63 6.66 -22.07
C ALA A 190 11.29 8.13 -22.37
N SER A 191 11.78 9.07 -21.57
CA SER A 191 11.60 10.50 -21.84
C SER A 191 12.31 10.92 -23.13
N GLN A 192 13.57 10.53 -23.31
CA GLN A 192 14.36 10.84 -24.50
C GLN A 192 13.66 10.36 -25.77
N THR A 193 13.24 9.09 -25.79
CA THR A 193 12.45 8.51 -26.90
C THR A 193 11.18 9.32 -27.18
N ALA A 194 10.52 9.84 -26.15
CA ALA A 194 9.31 10.64 -26.30
C ALA A 194 9.56 12.10 -26.75
N HIS A 195 10.75 12.67 -26.50
CA HIS A 195 11.20 13.93 -27.13
C HIS A 195 11.60 13.70 -28.60
N ASP A 196 12.36 12.65 -28.89
CA ASP A 196 12.85 12.29 -30.24
C ASP A 196 11.68 12.03 -31.22
N ASN A 197 10.56 11.49 -30.72
CA ASN A 197 9.33 11.27 -31.51
C ASN A 197 8.50 12.55 -31.77
N LEU A 198 8.87 13.70 -31.19
CA LEU A 198 8.14 14.96 -31.32
C LEU A 198 8.96 16.09 -31.96
N SER A 199 10.27 16.13 -31.75
CA SER A 199 11.14 17.17 -32.35
C SER A 199 11.56 16.82 -33.78
N THR A 200 11.68 17.85 -34.61
CA THR A 200 12.26 17.74 -35.97
C THR A 200 13.39 18.73 -36.24
N GLU A 201 13.71 19.63 -35.30
CA GLU A 201 14.62 20.76 -35.55
C GLU A 201 15.73 20.93 -34.50
N ASP A 202 15.52 20.57 -33.22
CA ASP A 202 16.58 20.54 -32.19
C ASP A 202 16.49 19.28 -31.28
N PRO A 203 17.60 18.62 -30.94
CA PRO A 203 17.61 17.51 -29.99
C PRO A 203 17.52 18.01 -28.54
N VAL A 204 16.70 17.34 -27.74
CA VAL A 204 16.63 17.51 -26.27
C VAL A 204 17.60 16.52 -25.62
N ASP A 205 18.24 16.90 -24.52
CA ASP A 205 19.11 16.03 -23.71
C ASP A 205 18.45 15.81 -22.35
N VAL A 206 17.96 14.59 -22.08
CA VAL A 206 17.30 14.25 -20.80
C VAL A 206 18.34 13.88 -19.76
N THR A 207 18.40 14.65 -18.67
CA THR A 207 19.41 14.49 -17.62
C THR A 207 18.93 13.60 -16.46
N ALA A 208 19.87 12.88 -15.85
CA ALA A 208 19.66 12.15 -14.59
C ALA A 208 20.35 12.88 -13.42
N GLN A 209 19.73 12.81 -12.24
CA GLN A 209 20.33 13.22 -10.97
C GLN A 209 20.01 12.20 -9.87
N THR A 210 20.87 12.10 -8.86
CA THR A 210 20.63 11.34 -7.63
C THR A 210 20.80 12.28 -6.44
N TRP A 211 19.80 12.35 -5.56
CA TRP A 211 19.84 13.14 -4.33
C TRP A 211 19.87 12.17 -3.14
N SER A 212 21.06 11.99 -2.54
CA SER A 212 21.34 10.99 -1.52
C SER A 212 22.50 11.43 -0.63
N GLY A 213 22.30 11.43 0.69
CA GLY A 213 23.37 11.59 1.68
C GLY A 213 23.74 10.26 2.36
N ASP A 214 24.72 10.32 3.25
CA ASP A 214 25.20 9.14 4.02
C ASP A 214 24.13 8.60 5.00
N ASP A 215 23.10 9.40 5.30
CA ASP A 215 21.96 9.03 6.13
C ASP A 215 20.66 9.75 5.67
N ALA A 216 19.57 9.50 6.39
CA ALA A 216 18.25 10.11 6.17
C ALA A 216 18.26 11.65 6.28
N VAL A 217 19.07 12.19 7.20
CA VAL A 217 19.15 13.64 7.43
C VAL A 217 19.88 14.31 6.28
N HIS A 218 21.06 13.84 5.93
CA HIS A 218 21.85 14.34 4.81
C HIS A 218 21.10 14.19 3.47
N THR A 219 20.31 13.13 3.31
CA THR A 219 19.37 12.99 2.19
C THR A 219 18.28 14.08 2.22
N SER A 220 17.64 14.31 3.37
CA SER A 220 16.64 15.39 3.51
C SER A 220 17.22 16.78 3.25
N LEU A 221 18.50 17.03 3.57
CA LEU A 221 19.20 18.28 3.29
C LEU A 221 19.46 18.48 1.80
N GLN A 222 19.91 17.45 1.07
CA GLN A 222 20.07 17.55 -0.39
C GLN A 222 18.73 17.76 -1.10
N VAL A 223 17.67 17.06 -0.67
CA VAL A 223 16.30 17.26 -1.19
C VAL A 223 15.82 18.68 -0.90
N ALA A 224 16.07 19.20 0.31
CA ALA A 224 15.69 20.57 0.67
C ALA A 224 16.37 21.63 -0.19
N GLN A 225 17.69 21.56 -0.36
CA GLN A 225 18.47 22.51 -1.17
C GLN A 225 18.05 22.50 -2.64
N ASN A 226 17.70 21.33 -3.19
CA ASN A 226 17.31 21.21 -4.60
C ASN A 226 15.84 21.54 -4.88
N LEU A 227 14.91 21.23 -3.96
CA LEU A 227 13.49 21.58 -4.12
C LEU A 227 13.19 23.06 -3.81
N TYR A 228 14.02 23.71 -2.98
CA TYR A 228 13.82 25.08 -2.50
C TYR A 228 15.14 25.88 -2.48
N PRO A 229 15.79 26.12 -3.64
CA PRO A 229 17.05 26.85 -3.70
C PRO A 229 16.94 28.33 -3.28
N ASP A 230 15.77 28.97 -3.46
CA ASP A 230 15.62 30.42 -3.37
C ASP A 230 14.60 30.86 -2.30
N ASN A 231 15.07 31.14 -1.08
CA ASN A 231 14.32 31.89 -0.05
C ASN A 231 12.90 31.35 0.22
N PRO A 232 12.72 30.07 0.61
CA PRO A 232 11.39 29.52 0.87
C PRO A 232 10.72 30.23 2.07
N ARG A 233 9.39 30.35 2.05
CA ARG A 233 8.67 31.05 3.12
C ARG A 233 8.84 30.36 4.49
N ARG A 234 9.01 29.04 4.49
CA ARG A 234 9.21 28.23 5.70
C ARG A 234 10.32 27.22 5.46
N ALA A 235 10.87 26.65 6.53
CA ALA A 235 11.54 25.36 6.55
C ALA A 235 11.00 24.56 7.74
N TYR A 236 10.66 23.29 7.53
CA TYR A 236 10.03 22.44 8.54
C TYR A 236 11.07 21.47 9.11
N LEU A 237 11.27 21.52 10.42
CA LEU A 237 12.21 20.65 11.13
C LEU A 237 11.45 19.56 11.90
N ILE A 238 11.87 18.31 11.71
CA ILE A 238 11.34 17.13 12.43
C ILE A 238 12.49 16.47 13.19
N ASP A 239 12.20 16.05 14.42
CA ASP A 239 13.14 15.34 15.27
C ASP A 239 13.51 13.96 14.67
N ALA A 240 14.79 13.79 14.31
CA ALA A 240 15.30 12.58 13.68
C ALA A 240 15.50 11.41 14.66
N ASP A 241 15.49 11.67 15.98
CA ASP A 241 15.61 10.64 17.01
C ASP A 241 14.27 9.90 17.26
N GLN A 242 13.20 10.26 16.53
CA GLN A 242 11.87 9.65 16.64
C GLN A 242 11.73 8.38 15.77
N PRO A 243 10.85 7.43 16.12
CA PRO A 243 10.51 6.31 15.24
C PRO A 243 9.98 6.78 13.89
N MET A 244 10.32 6.08 12.80
CA MET A 244 9.94 6.51 11.45
C MET A 244 8.41 6.56 11.22
N ALA A 245 7.65 5.71 11.92
CA ALA A 245 6.18 5.75 11.97
C ALA A 245 5.61 7.02 12.64
N THR A 246 6.42 7.77 13.41
CA THR A 246 6.11 9.13 13.87
C THR A 246 6.58 10.17 12.86
N ILE A 247 7.78 10.01 12.30
CA ILE A 247 8.39 10.96 11.35
C ILE A 247 7.54 11.13 10.08
N MET A 248 7.16 10.05 9.39
CA MET A 248 6.47 10.15 8.09
C MET A 248 5.11 10.87 8.18
N PRO A 249 4.26 10.64 9.20
CA PRO A 249 3.06 11.46 9.40
C PRO A 249 3.35 12.95 9.64
N LEU A 250 4.39 13.30 10.41
CA LEU A 250 4.79 14.69 10.62
C LEU A 250 5.33 15.34 9.34
N ALA A 251 6.07 14.57 8.53
CA ALA A 251 6.59 14.98 7.23
C ALA A 251 5.45 15.25 6.24
N ALA A 252 4.48 14.34 6.14
CA ALA A 252 3.30 14.54 5.31
C ALA A 252 2.46 15.74 5.76
N ILE A 253 2.31 15.98 7.07
CA ILE A 253 1.67 17.19 7.59
C ILE A 253 2.44 18.44 7.12
N ALA A 254 3.77 18.47 7.25
CA ALA A 254 4.59 19.60 6.82
C ALA A 254 4.49 19.86 5.30
N GLY A 255 4.67 18.82 4.47
CA GLY A 255 4.51 18.88 3.02
C GLY A 255 3.10 19.30 2.59
N SER A 256 2.06 18.89 3.32
CA SER A 256 0.67 19.27 3.02
C SER A 256 0.46 20.78 3.05
N VAL A 257 1.04 21.46 4.04
CA VAL A 257 0.99 22.93 4.20
C VAL A 257 1.75 23.62 3.07
N GLY A 258 2.83 23.01 2.58
CA GLY A 258 3.71 23.52 1.54
C GLY A 258 4.49 24.76 1.97
N SER A 259 5.01 25.51 1.00
CA SER A 259 5.81 26.74 1.20
C SER A 259 7.21 26.55 1.81
N GLY A 260 7.75 25.32 1.86
CA GLY A 260 9.07 25.06 2.44
C GLY A 260 9.50 23.60 2.44
N PRO A 261 10.81 23.30 2.53
CA PRO A 261 11.31 21.94 2.62
C PRO A 261 10.99 21.29 3.97
N VAL A 262 10.98 19.95 3.96
CA VAL A 262 10.90 19.11 5.16
C VAL A 262 12.28 18.51 5.41
N VAL A 263 12.83 18.75 6.61
CA VAL A 263 14.20 18.42 6.99
C VAL A 263 14.19 17.70 8.32
N LEU A 264 14.98 16.63 8.42
CA LEU A 264 15.25 15.95 9.68
C LEU A 264 16.35 16.69 10.45
N VAL A 265 16.30 16.63 11.78
CA VAL A 265 17.34 17.20 12.64
C VAL A 265 17.44 16.44 13.96
N ASN A 266 18.66 16.17 14.41
CA ASN A 266 18.96 15.84 15.80
C ASN A 266 20.18 16.65 16.28
N LYS A 267 20.79 16.25 17.39
CA LYS A 267 21.91 17.00 17.99
C LYS A 267 23.23 16.84 17.23
N ASP A 268 23.40 15.75 16.49
CA ASP A 268 24.69 15.40 15.87
C ASP A 268 24.88 16.11 14.53
N ASN A 269 23.80 16.29 13.76
CA ASN A 269 23.74 17.03 12.48
C ASN A 269 23.20 18.47 12.62
N ALA A 270 22.98 18.96 13.84
CA ALA A 270 22.42 20.29 14.11
C ALA A 270 23.17 21.43 13.38
N ARG A 271 24.47 21.26 13.12
CA ARG A 271 25.26 22.20 12.33
C ARG A 271 24.89 22.16 10.86
N ASP A 272 24.89 21.00 10.22
CA ASP A 272 24.73 20.85 8.78
C ASP A 272 23.30 21.21 8.33
N VAL A 273 22.33 20.98 9.23
CA VAL A 273 20.97 21.53 9.12
C VAL A 273 21.00 23.06 9.19
N LYS A 274 21.69 23.68 10.17
CA LYS A 274 21.78 25.15 10.27
C LYS A 274 22.49 25.78 9.06
N ASP A 275 23.63 25.23 8.65
CA ASP A 275 24.42 25.73 7.52
C ASP A 275 23.58 25.59 6.20
N THR A 276 22.70 24.58 6.10
CA THR A 276 21.68 24.47 5.03
C THR A 276 20.55 25.51 5.14
N LEU A 277 20.05 25.80 6.34
CA LEU A 277 19.04 26.85 6.54
C LEU A 277 19.61 28.24 6.18
N GLU A 278 20.88 28.52 6.49
CA GLU A 278 21.55 29.74 6.05
C GLU A 278 21.68 29.80 4.52
N ALA A 279 22.03 28.68 3.87
CA ALA A 279 22.14 28.60 2.41
C ALA A 279 20.81 28.87 1.69
N ILE A 280 19.69 28.27 2.11
CA ILE A 280 18.38 28.49 1.47
C ILE A 280 17.66 29.76 1.97
N SER A 281 18.03 30.29 3.14
CA SER A 281 17.51 31.52 3.76
C SER A 281 15.98 31.59 3.90
N PRO A 282 15.34 30.78 4.76
CA PRO A 282 13.89 30.76 4.91
C PRO A 282 13.34 31.96 5.71
N GLU A 283 12.11 32.42 5.41
CA GLU A 283 11.48 33.50 6.21
C GLU A 283 11.13 33.04 7.64
N PHE A 284 10.81 31.76 7.81
CA PHE A 284 10.48 31.12 9.09
C PHE A 284 11.05 29.69 9.20
N VAL A 285 11.50 29.30 10.39
CA VAL A 285 11.78 27.90 10.75
C VAL A 285 10.63 27.38 11.63
N VAL A 286 10.19 26.15 11.39
CA VAL A 286 8.99 25.56 12.00
C VAL A 286 9.31 24.17 12.57
N GLY A 287 9.40 24.04 13.89
CA GLY A 287 9.51 22.72 14.53
C GLY A 287 8.18 21.98 14.49
N VAL A 288 8.16 20.73 14.02
CA VAL A 288 6.94 19.94 13.86
C VAL A 288 6.92 18.77 14.85
N GLY A 289 5.80 18.60 15.55
CA GLY A 289 5.65 17.57 16.58
C GLY A 289 6.32 17.94 17.91
N SER A 290 7.14 17.03 18.43
CA SER A 290 7.77 17.10 19.75
C SER A 290 9.23 17.56 19.75
N LEU A 291 9.72 18.13 18.63
CA LEU A 291 11.10 18.60 18.47
C LEU A 291 11.55 19.45 19.66
N ASP A 292 12.71 19.11 20.23
CA ASP A 292 13.26 19.83 21.38
C ASP A 292 13.45 21.32 21.08
N ARG A 293 13.05 22.14 22.05
CA ARG A 293 13.08 23.59 21.91
C ARG A 293 14.51 24.14 21.87
N SER A 294 15.45 23.57 22.63
CA SER A 294 16.84 24.04 22.61
C SER A 294 17.54 23.71 21.30
N LEU A 295 17.23 22.55 20.70
CA LEU A 295 17.66 22.18 19.36
C LEU A 295 17.07 23.09 18.29
N LEU A 296 15.75 23.33 18.32
CA LEU A 296 15.10 24.29 17.42
C LEU A 296 15.68 25.70 17.57
N ASP A 297 15.92 26.15 18.81
CA ASP A 297 16.49 27.47 19.09
C ASP A 297 17.94 27.61 18.58
N ALA A 298 18.76 26.56 18.67
CA ALA A 298 20.14 26.53 18.18
C ALA A 298 20.23 26.48 16.65
N VAL A 299 19.39 25.67 16.01
CA VAL A 299 19.41 25.42 14.56
C VAL A 299 18.74 26.56 13.77
N SER A 300 17.72 27.21 14.34
CA SER A 300 17.05 28.36 13.68
C SER A 300 17.92 29.63 13.64
N GLY A 301 18.93 29.76 14.50
CA GLY A 301 19.71 31.00 14.63
C GLY A 301 18.82 32.25 14.80
N ASP A 302 19.04 33.23 13.93
CA ASP A 302 18.29 34.50 13.88
C ASP A 302 16.99 34.43 13.04
N PHE A 303 16.69 33.30 12.37
CA PHE A 303 15.45 33.16 11.63
C PHE A 303 14.22 33.18 12.55
N LYS A 304 13.09 33.71 12.05
CA LYS A 304 11.82 33.72 12.78
C LYS A 304 11.41 32.27 13.06
N LYS A 305 11.02 31.93 14.28
CA LYS A 305 10.71 30.54 14.67
C LYS A 305 9.32 30.36 15.22
N SER A 306 8.74 29.20 14.92
CA SER A 306 7.41 28.76 15.34
C SER A 306 7.38 27.24 15.46
N SER A 307 6.26 26.67 15.91
CA SER A 307 6.11 25.21 15.93
C SER A 307 4.66 24.74 15.76
N TYR A 308 4.51 23.52 15.23
CA TYR A 308 3.26 22.77 15.16
C TYR A 308 3.28 21.68 16.22
N THR A 309 2.84 22.01 17.43
CA THR A 309 2.81 21.07 18.57
C THR A 309 1.39 20.52 18.80
N GLY A 310 1.28 19.44 19.57
CA GLY A 310 0.01 18.83 19.94
C GLY A 310 0.22 17.54 20.76
N SER A 311 -0.86 17.01 21.34
CA SER A 311 -0.84 15.75 22.11
C SER A 311 -1.03 14.50 21.23
N SER A 312 -1.19 14.68 19.92
CA SER A 312 -1.41 13.62 18.94
C SER A 312 -1.09 14.12 17.53
N ILE A 313 -0.76 13.22 16.61
CA ILE A 313 -0.53 13.53 15.19
C ILE A 313 -1.73 14.28 14.58
N THR A 314 -2.96 13.86 14.90
CA THR A 314 -4.20 14.54 14.49
C THR A 314 -4.28 15.98 15.00
N SER A 315 -3.90 16.25 16.26
CA SER A 315 -3.91 17.63 16.78
C SER A 315 -2.81 18.50 16.15
N ILE A 316 -1.65 17.92 15.84
CA ILE A 316 -0.56 18.59 15.11
C ILE A 316 -1.01 18.95 13.69
N ALA A 317 -1.68 18.03 12.99
CA ALA A 317 -2.29 18.27 11.67
C ALA A 317 -3.29 19.43 11.67
N LEU A 318 -4.21 19.44 12.64
CA LEU A 318 -5.20 20.52 12.80
C LEU A 318 -4.54 21.88 13.10
N ASN A 319 -3.55 21.89 13.98
CA ASN A 319 -2.80 23.10 14.31
C ASN A 319 -2.03 23.62 13.08
N ALA A 320 -1.32 22.76 12.36
CA ALA A 320 -0.61 23.09 11.12
C ALA A 320 -1.55 23.70 10.07
N ALA A 321 -2.67 23.03 9.80
CA ALA A 321 -3.67 23.45 8.82
C ALA A 321 -4.31 24.82 9.15
N SER A 322 -4.52 25.12 10.43
CA SER A 322 -5.07 26.43 10.85
C SER A 322 -4.13 27.62 10.64
N THR A 323 -2.84 27.39 10.34
CA THR A 323 -1.87 28.47 10.04
C THR A 323 -1.84 28.93 8.58
N ARG A 324 -2.72 28.37 7.72
CA ARG A 324 -2.96 28.87 6.36
C ARG A 324 -4.45 29.10 6.11
N ALA A 325 -4.76 30.03 5.21
CA ALA A 325 -6.07 30.01 4.57
C ALA A 325 -6.15 28.80 3.64
N VAL A 326 -7.29 28.12 3.62
CA VAL A 326 -7.65 27.11 2.62
C VAL A 326 -8.87 27.63 1.84
N ASP A 327 -9.05 27.19 0.60
CA ASP A 327 -10.27 27.55 -0.13
C ASP A 327 -11.49 26.86 0.50
N SER A 328 -12.65 27.52 0.46
CA SER A 328 -13.95 26.92 0.77
C SER A 328 -14.20 25.58 0.07
N THR A 329 -13.73 25.41 -1.17
CA THR A 329 -13.88 24.18 -1.96
C THR A 329 -12.81 23.13 -1.69
N ALA A 330 -11.81 23.43 -0.84
CA ALA A 330 -10.73 22.52 -0.53
C ALA A 330 -11.25 21.21 0.10
N MET A 331 -10.59 20.10 -0.23
CA MET A 331 -10.90 18.76 0.29
C MET A 331 -9.94 18.41 1.43
N THR A 332 -10.44 17.78 2.49
CA THR A 332 -9.58 17.18 3.51
C THR A 332 -8.96 15.88 2.96
N SER A 333 -7.64 15.72 3.06
CA SER A 333 -6.96 14.46 2.74
C SER A 333 -6.80 13.61 3.99
N LEU A 334 -7.01 12.31 3.85
CA LEU A 334 -6.77 11.30 4.88
C LEU A 334 -5.75 10.29 4.34
N ALA A 335 -4.82 9.86 5.19
CA ALA A 335 -3.84 8.84 4.87
C ALA A 335 -3.64 7.89 6.05
N ALA A 336 -3.34 6.63 5.78
CA ALA A 336 -2.93 5.66 6.80
C ALA A 336 -1.60 6.12 7.41
N SER A 337 -1.53 6.27 8.73
CA SER A 337 -0.35 6.86 9.40
C SER A 337 0.88 5.93 9.45
N ASP A 338 0.71 4.67 9.10
CA ASP A 338 1.70 3.61 9.01
C ASP A 338 2.14 3.31 7.56
N ASP A 339 1.54 3.97 6.56
CA ASP A 339 1.83 3.77 5.13
C ASP A 339 2.56 4.98 4.52
N PRO A 340 3.89 4.90 4.30
CA PRO A 340 4.66 5.97 3.67
C PRO A 340 4.14 6.37 2.28
N ALA A 341 3.65 5.42 1.47
CA ALA A 341 3.16 5.70 0.13
C ALA A 341 1.91 6.59 0.17
N SER A 342 0.92 6.19 0.98
CA SER A 342 -0.29 7.00 1.19
C SER A 342 0.02 8.38 1.78
N LEU A 343 1.01 8.48 2.67
CA LEU A 343 1.44 9.74 3.27
C LEU A 343 2.10 10.69 2.27
N ILE A 344 3.00 10.20 1.41
CA ILE A 344 3.64 10.99 0.34
C ILE A 344 2.58 11.49 -0.65
N LEU A 345 1.71 10.60 -1.14
CA LEU A 345 0.68 10.96 -2.12
C LEU A 345 -0.36 11.93 -1.54
N ALA A 346 -0.75 11.76 -0.26
CA ALA A 346 -1.62 12.72 0.42
C ALA A 346 -0.93 14.08 0.62
N ALA A 347 0.36 14.12 0.92
CA ALA A 347 1.12 15.37 1.07
C ALA A 347 1.12 16.19 -0.23
N GLY A 348 1.29 15.54 -1.39
CA GLY A 348 1.06 16.16 -2.70
C GLY A 348 -0.39 16.59 -2.91
N SER A 349 -1.35 15.67 -2.75
CA SER A 349 -2.79 15.86 -3.07
C SER A 349 -3.52 16.94 -2.25
N SER A 350 -2.99 17.32 -1.08
CA SER A 350 -3.74 17.99 -0.01
C SER A 350 -3.87 19.51 -0.16
N ASN A 351 -4.93 19.95 -0.84
CA ASN A 351 -5.30 21.37 -0.93
C ASN A 351 -6.09 21.89 0.30
N GLY A 352 -6.66 21.01 1.11
CA GLY A 352 -7.24 21.32 2.42
C GLY A 352 -6.34 20.87 3.58
N PRO A 353 -6.90 20.52 4.75
CA PRO A 353 -6.19 19.80 5.81
C PRO A 353 -5.72 18.42 5.31
N LEU A 354 -4.51 17.98 5.68
CA LEU A 354 -4.13 16.56 5.65
C LEU A 354 -4.19 16.04 7.09
N VAL A 355 -4.94 14.98 7.33
CA VAL A 355 -5.00 14.30 8.63
C VAL A 355 -4.49 12.86 8.46
N PRO A 356 -3.33 12.51 9.03
CA PRO A 356 -2.93 11.11 9.18
C PRO A 356 -3.87 10.42 10.19
N VAL A 357 -4.25 9.19 9.87
CA VAL A 357 -5.24 8.40 10.60
C VAL A 357 -4.66 7.00 10.85
N ALA A 358 -4.68 6.55 12.10
CA ALA A 358 -4.29 5.17 12.44
C ALA A 358 -5.28 4.18 11.80
N PRO A 359 -4.84 3.05 11.19
CA PRO A 359 -5.72 2.20 10.40
C PRO A 359 -6.99 1.75 11.12
N GLU A 360 -6.86 1.39 12.39
CA GLU A 360 -7.95 0.95 13.25
C GLU A 360 -8.95 2.05 13.63
N THR A 361 -8.81 3.28 13.14
CA THR A 361 -9.78 4.36 13.39
C THR A 361 -11.12 4.03 12.73
N SER A 362 -12.22 4.22 13.46
CA SER A 362 -13.56 3.97 12.91
C SER A 362 -13.99 5.07 11.92
N MET A 363 -14.82 4.71 10.94
CA MET A 363 -15.44 5.68 10.03
C MET A 363 -16.15 6.83 10.76
N LYS A 364 -16.75 6.55 11.94
CA LYS A 364 -17.40 7.57 12.79
C LYS A 364 -16.42 8.60 13.32
N ASP A 365 -15.27 8.15 13.83
CA ASP A 365 -14.27 9.03 14.44
C ASP A 365 -13.55 9.87 13.39
N VAL A 366 -13.36 9.32 12.18
CA VAL A 366 -12.88 10.09 11.03
C VAL A 366 -13.90 11.13 10.56
N ILE A 367 -15.19 10.80 10.44
CA ILE A 367 -16.23 11.79 10.09
C ILE A 367 -16.23 12.94 11.10
N ALA A 368 -16.12 12.65 12.40
CA ALA A 368 -15.99 13.67 13.44
C ALA A 368 -14.71 14.52 13.29
N THR A 369 -13.59 13.89 12.93
CA THR A 369 -12.29 14.56 12.73
C THR A 369 -12.29 15.46 11.50
N VAL A 370 -12.82 15.00 10.36
CA VAL A 370 -13.00 15.80 9.13
C VAL A 370 -13.92 16.99 9.40
N ALA A 371 -15.06 16.77 10.07
CA ALA A 371 -15.99 17.85 10.42
C ALA A 371 -15.33 18.92 11.31
N ASN A 372 -14.46 18.50 12.24
CA ASN A 372 -13.68 19.43 13.06
C ASN A 372 -12.60 20.18 12.25
N ALA A 373 -11.88 19.49 11.36
CA ALA A 373 -10.85 20.07 10.49
C ALA A 373 -11.42 21.17 9.57
N ASN A 374 -12.55 20.87 8.92
CA ASN A 374 -13.27 21.80 8.07
C ASN A 374 -13.74 23.04 8.85
N ARG A 375 -14.35 22.83 10.03
CA ARG A 375 -14.79 23.92 10.93
C ARG A 375 -13.63 24.82 11.39
N LEU A 376 -12.45 24.25 11.67
CA LEU A 376 -11.27 25.00 12.13
C LEU A 376 -10.59 25.80 11.02
N THR A 377 -10.70 25.36 9.77
CA THR A 377 -10.00 25.97 8.62
C THR A 377 -10.90 26.81 7.71
N GLY A 378 -12.23 26.69 7.85
CA GLY A 378 -13.19 27.40 7.00
C GLY A 378 -13.50 26.70 5.67
N ALA A 379 -12.94 25.51 5.42
CA ALA A 379 -13.33 24.68 4.29
C ALA A 379 -14.83 24.33 4.40
N SER A 380 -15.62 24.66 3.39
CA SER A 380 -17.07 24.45 3.40
C SER A 380 -17.48 23.05 2.95
N SER A 381 -16.52 22.25 2.48
CA SER A 381 -16.80 20.98 1.81
C SER A 381 -16.98 19.84 2.82
N GLN A 382 -18.07 19.08 2.73
CA GLN A 382 -18.14 17.73 3.33
C GLN A 382 -17.40 16.72 2.42
N ARG A 383 -16.23 17.09 1.89
CA ARG A 383 -15.50 16.33 0.88
C ARG A 383 -14.13 15.97 1.43
N PHE A 384 -13.85 14.68 1.44
CA PHE A 384 -12.53 14.17 1.77
C PHE A 384 -12.08 13.12 0.76
N VAL A 385 -10.77 12.97 0.62
CA VAL A 385 -10.13 11.90 -0.13
C VAL A 385 -9.35 11.06 0.87
N ALA A 386 -9.65 9.76 0.95
CA ALA A 386 -8.81 8.79 1.66
C ALA A 386 -7.84 8.15 0.67
N ILE A 387 -6.59 8.02 1.09
CA ILE A 387 -5.51 7.32 0.36
C ILE A 387 -4.99 6.22 1.30
N GLY A 388 -4.98 4.99 0.81
CA GLY A 388 -4.66 3.77 1.56
C GLY A 388 -5.68 2.65 1.31
N LYS A 389 -5.34 1.43 1.75
CA LYS A 389 -6.16 0.23 1.51
C LYS A 389 -7.44 0.22 2.37
N GLU A 390 -8.60 0.20 1.73
CA GLU A 390 -9.93 0.16 2.38
C GLU A 390 -10.03 -0.97 3.43
N GLY A 391 -10.45 -0.61 4.65
CA GLY A 391 -10.58 -1.52 5.77
C GLY A 391 -11.88 -2.33 5.80
N SER A 392 -11.78 -3.61 6.17
CA SER A 392 -12.96 -4.41 6.49
C SER A 392 -13.65 -3.89 7.77
N ARG A 393 -14.91 -4.28 7.96
CA ARG A 393 -15.67 -4.06 9.21
C ARG A 393 -15.90 -2.58 9.62
N GLY A 394 -15.77 -1.62 8.70
CA GLY A 394 -16.11 -0.21 8.95
C GLY A 394 -14.98 0.63 9.59
N ARG A 395 -13.74 0.16 9.49
CA ARG A 395 -12.53 0.99 9.64
C ARG A 395 -12.24 1.71 8.33
N ILE A 396 -11.44 2.77 8.37
CA ILE A 396 -11.04 3.49 7.15
C ILE A 396 -9.96 2.72 6.41
N PHE A 397 -9.01 2.12 7.14
CA PHE A 397 -8.02 1.19 6.60
C PHE A 397 -8.06 -0.13 7.41
N ASP A 398 -7.53 -1.23 6.88
CA ASP A 398 -7.32 -2.43 7.71
C ASP A 398 -5.89 -2.37 8.27
N PRO A 399 -5.69 -2.35 9.61
CA PRO A 399 -4.37 -2.61 10.18
C PRO A 399 -3.98 -4.03 9.79
N ARG A 400 -3.09 -4.19 8.80
CA ARG A 400 -2.51 -5.51 8.55
C ARG A 400 -1.74 -5.90 9.83
N PRO A 401 -1.89 -7.11 10.39
CA PRO A 401 -0.77 -7.69 11.10
C PRO A 401 0.43 -7.70 10.14
N THR A 402 1.61 -7.31 10.66
CA THR A 402 2.87 -7.03 9.93
C THR A 402 2.97 -7.82 8.63
N GLN A 403 2.80 -7.16 7.48
CA GLN A 403 2.31 -7.79 6.23
C GLN A 403 2.88 -9.19 5.99
N THR A 404 2.09 -10.20 6.35
CA THR A 404 2.36 -11.60 6.03
C THR A 404 2.17 -11.80 4.53
N LEU A 405 3.28 -11.80 3.80
CA LEU A 405 3.42 -12.14 2.39
C LEU A 405 3.13 -13.64 2.19
N SER A 406 2.94 -14.07 0.93
CA SER A 406 2.75 -15.51 0.64
C SER A 406 3.92 -16.34 1.19
N GLY A 407 3.60 -17.52 1.72
CA GLY A 407 4.53 -18.37 2.46
C GLY A 407 4.79 -17.94 3.91
N GLY A 408 4.06 -16.95 4.44
CA GLY A 408 4.23 -16.50 5.83
C GLY A 408 5.32 -15.46 6.04
N LEU A 409 5.99 -14.95 5.01
CA LEU A 409 7.12 -14.02 5.17
C LEU A 409 6.64 -12.63 5.61
N THR A 410 7.31 -11.99 6.57
CA THR A 410 7.04 -10.59 6.95
C THR A 410 7.98 -9.59 6.26
N SER A 411 8.98 -10.07 5.53
CA SER A 411 9.77 -9.33 4.55
C SER A 411 10.32 -10.27 3.47
N THR A 412 10.58 -9.76 2.27
CA THR A 412 11.35 -10.46 1.23
C THR A 412 12.86 -10.43 1.50
N ASP A 413 13.36 -9.50 2.32
CA ASP A 413 14.77 -9.41 2.71
C ASP A 413 15.11 -10.48 3.76
N VAL A 414 15.41 -11.70 3.29
CA VAL A 414 15.79 -12.85 4.13
C VAL A 414 17.30 -13.13 4.15
N THR A 415 18.08 -12.49 3.28
CA THR A 415 19.52 -12.77 3.15
C THR A 415 20.27 -12.22 4.36
N GLY A 416 21.07 -13.09 4.99
CA GLY A 416 21.80 -12.78 6.22
C GLY A 416 20.92 -12.60 7.47
N LYS A 417 19.64 -13.00 7.43
CA LYS A 417 18.76 -13.05 8.62
C LYS A 417 18.83 -14.41 9.32
N GLY A 418 18.28 -14.49 10.53
CA GLY A 418 18.36 -15.66 11.41
C GLY A 418 19.68 -15.70 12.18
N ILE A 419 19.68 -16.29 13.38
CA ILE A 419 20.85 -16.27 14.28
C ILE A 419 21.36 -17.66 14.70
N GLY A 420 20.93 -18.72 14.02
CA GLY A 420 21.36 -20.10 14.29
C GLY A 420 20.68 -20.72 15.50
N LYS A 421 19.41 -20.36 15.77
CA LYS A 421 18.64 -20.87 16.90
C LYS A 421 17.22 -21.25 16.49
N PRO A 422 16.94 -22.53 16.17
CA PRO A 422 15.59 -22.98 15.91
C PRO A 422 14.72 -22.89 17.17
N VAL A 423 13.59 -22.19 17.07
CA VAL A 423 12.56 -22.06 18.10
C VAL A 423 11.34 -22.88 17.68
N VAL A 424 10.83 -23.74 18.56
CA VAL A 424 9.63 -24.56 18.29
C VAL A 424 8.40 -23.67 18.20
N VAL A 425 7.57 -23.92 17.18
CA VAL A 425 6.30 -23.24 16.95
C VAL A 425 5.17 -24.14 17.47
N GLU A 426 4.42 -23.62 18.45
CA GLU A 426 3.21 -24.27 18.96
C GLU A 426 2.19 -24.49 17.82
N PRO A 427 1.47 -25.61 17.75
CA PRO A 427 0.48 -25.85 16.69
C PRO A 427 -0.64 -24.79 16.70
N PRO A 428 -0.82 -23.99 15.63
CA PRO A 428 -1.90 -23.01 15.56
C PRO A 428 -3.29 -23.63 15.61
N GLU A 429 -4.30 -22.85 15.98
CA GLU A 429 -5.69 -23.29 15.85
C GLU A 429 -6.09 -23.46 14.37
N GLY A 430 -6.91 -24.46 14.07
CA GLY A 430 -7.49 -24.64 12.73
C GLY A 430 -6.58 -25.26 11.67
N LEU A 431 -5.45 -25.87 12.05
CA LEU A 431 -4.61 -26.63 11.10
C LEU A 431 -5.40 -27.69 10.32
N THR A 432 -5.01 -27.91 9.07
CA THR A 432 -5.63 -28.92 8.19
C THR A 432 -5.23 -30.31 8.67
N ALA A 433 -6.21 -31.21 8.82
CA ALA A 433 -5.99 -32.62 9.11
C ALA A 433 -6.11 -33.46 7.83
N GLY A 434 -5.24 -34.44 7.64
CA GLY A 434 -5.28 -35.38 6.52
C GLY A 434 -5.98 -36.69 6.86
N GLU A 435 -6.15 -37.53 5.83
CA GLU A 435 -6.66 -38.90 5.97
C GLU A 435 -5.54 -39.94 5.86
N GLY A 436 -5.81 -41.19 6.27
CA GLY A 436 -4.85 -42.29 6.16
C GLY A 436 -3.90 -42.44 7.35
N ALA A 437 -2.69 -42.91 7.10
CA ALA A 437 -1.72 -43.23 8.16
C ALA A 437 -1.18 -41.95 8.82
N LYS A 438 -1.08 -41.95 10.16
CA LYS A 438 -0.55 -40.81 10.92
C LYS A 438 0.95 -40.62 10.69
N PHE A 439 1.40 -39.37 10.68
CA PHE A 439 2.80 -38.97 10.77
C PHE A 439 2.88 -37.67 11.60
N THR A 440 3.74 -37.58 12.61
CA THR A 440 3.88 -36.36 13.44
C THR A 440 5.07 -35.52 13.04
N TYR A 441 4.95 -34.20 13.18
CA TYR A 441 6.06 -33.28 12.94
C TYR A 441 6.11 -32.13 13.94
N THR A 442 7.30 -31.57 14.23
CA THR A 442 7.40 -30.20 14.79
C THR A 442 7.56 -29.20 13.65
N ILE A 443 7.16 -27.95 13.89
CA ILE A 443 7.65 -26.80 13.14
C ILE A 443 8.64 -26.07 14.04
N GLU A 444 9.78 -25.71 13.48
CA GLU A 444 10.82 -24.92 14.12
C GLU A 444 11.27 -23.81 13.17
N VAL A 445 11.52 -22.61 13.70
CA VAL A 445 11.92 -21.42 12.91
C VAL A 445 13.16 -20.80 13.55
N ASP A 446 14.18 -20.49 12.75
CA ASP A 446 15.39 -19.82 13.22
C ASP A 446 15.08 -18.39 13.74
N GLU A 447 15.48 -18.09 14.98
CA GLU A 447 15.24 -16.83 15.66
C GLU A 447 15.78 -15.65 14.83
N GLY A 448 14.92 -14.67 14.53
CA GLY A 448 15.30 -13.49 13.73
C GLY A 448 15.18 -13.65 12.21
N LEU A 449 14.55 -14.71 11.69
CA LEU A 449 14.02 -14.71 10.33
C LEU A 449 12.77 -13.81 10.23
N PRO A 450 12.57 -13.07 9.12
CA PRO A 450 11.39 -12.22 8.92
C PRO A 450 10.20 -13.07 8.42
N VAL A 451 9.62 -13.84 9.34
CA VAL A 451 8.52 -14.77 9.05
C VAL A 451 7.51 -14.81 10.20
N ASP A 452 6.23 -14.84 9.83
CA ASP A 452 5.11 -15.24 10.66
C ASP A 452 5.16 -16.77 10.80
N ALA A 453 5.71 -17.22 11.93
CA ALA A 453 5.91 -18.63 12.23
C ALA A 453 4.60 -19.44 12.23
N ASP A 454 3.50 -18.77 12.60
CA ASP A 454 2.14 -19.30 12.67
C ASP A 454 1.57 -19.53 11.26
N GLU A 455 1.79 -18.59 10.34
CA GLU A 455 1.38 -18.73 8.93
C GLU A 455 2.26 -19.74 8.18
N PHE A 456 3.57 -19.79 8.47
CA PHE A 456 4.45 -20.85 7.95
C PHE A 456 3.95 -22.24 8.38
N ALA A 457 3.60 -22.42 9.66
CA ALA A 457 3.01 -23.67 10.16
C ALA A 457 1.68 -24.03 9.46
N ARG A 458 0.83 -23.03 9.17
CA ARG A 458 -0.42 -23.22 8.41
C ARG A 458 -0.16 -23.65 6.96
N GLU A 459 0.78 -23.03 6.24
CA GLU A 459 1.13 -23.43 4.87
C GLU A 459 1.79 -24.81 4.79
N VAL A 460 2.62 -25.20 5.77
CA VAL A 460 3.16 -26.57 5.86
C VAL A 460 2.04 -27.59 6.10
N SER A 461 1.13 -27.33 7.05
CA SER A 461 -0.03 -28.21 7.32
C SER A 461 -0.94 -28.38 6.10
N LYS A 462 -1.26 -27.26 5.42
CA LYS A 462 -2.06 -27.19 4.19
C LYS A 462 -1.41 -27.90 3.01
N THR A 463 -0.07 -27.87 2.92
CA THR A 463 0.70 -28.58 1.89
C THR A 463 0.72 -30.09 2.16
N LEU A 464 1.10 -30.50 3.37
CA LEU A 464 1.27 -31.92 3.70
C LEU A 464 -0.04 -32.70 3.68
N ASN A 465 -1.13 -32.08 4.15
CA ASN A 465 -2.48 -32.67 4.13
C ASN A 465 -3.28 -32.28 2.86
N ASN A 466 -2.63 -31.82 1.79
CA ASN A 466 -3.28 -31.62 0.50
C ASN A 466 -3.77 -32.96 -0.09
N PRO A 467 -4.93 -33.04 -0.77
CA PRO A 467 -5.38 -34.26 -1.44
C PRO A 467 -4.41 -34.84 -2.47
N SER A 468 -3.58 -33.99 -3.10
CA SER A 468 -2.52 -34.37 -4.05
C SER A 468 -1.21 -34.76 -3.35
N GLY A 469 -1.14 -34.56 -2.03
CA GLY A 469 -0.01 -34.88 -1.17
C GLY A 469 0.15 -36.38 -0.89
N TRP A 470 0.93 -36.72 0.14
CA TRP A 470 1.42 -38.08 0.41
C TRP A 470 0.36 -39.08 0.94
N GLY A 471 -0.94 -38.73 0.97
CA GLY A 471 -2.01 -39.63 1.42
C GLY A 471 -1.89 -40.06 2.89
N ARG A 472 -1.45 -39.13 3.75
CA ARG A 472 -1.24 -39.34 5.19
C ARG A 472 -1.91 -38.24 6.01
N ASN A 473 -2.16 -38.55 7.28
CA ASN A 473 -2.61 -37.61 8.28
C ASN A 473 -1.39 -37.02 9.01
N PHE A 474 -0.88 -35.92 8.49
CA PHE A 474 0.24 -35.18 9.08
C PHE A 474 -0.28 -34.30 10.22
N GLN A 475 0.25 -34.51 11.44
CA GLN A 475 -0.15 -33.74 12.62
C GLN A 475 1.06 -33.02 13.24
N GLN A 476 0.99 -31.69 13.32
CA GLN A 476 1.96 -30.90 14.09
C GLN A 476 1.83 -31.22 15.59
N VAL A 477 2.96 -31.33 16.27
CA VAL A 477 3.07 -31.49 17.73
C VAL A 477 4.06 -30.46 18.28
N ALA A 478 3.88 -30.06 19.55
CA ALA A 478 4.73 -29.09 20.23
C ALA A 478 6.02 -29.71 20.85
N ASP A 479 6.15 -31.04 20.85
CA ASP A 479 7.26 -31.74 21.50
C ASP A 479 8.11 -32.48 20.45
N PRO A 480 9.36 -32.04 20.19
CA PRO A 480 10.29 -32.72 19.29
C PRO A 480 10.50 -34.20 19.60
N ALA A 481 10.41 -34.63 20.87
CA ALA A 481 10.55 -36.03 21.26
C ALA A 481 9.30 -36.89 20.93
N LYS A 482 8.26 -36.30 20.31
CA LYS A 482 7.04 -36.99 19.83
C LYS A 482 6.81 -36.83 18.32
N ALA A 483 7.75 -36.25 17.59
CA ALA A 483 7.69 -36.06 16.15
C ALA A 483 8.39 -37.19 15.39
N ASP A 484 7.84 -37.62 14.25
CA ASP A 484 8.52 -38.49 13.29
C ASP A 484 9.56 -37.70 12.47
N THR A 485 9.39 -36.37 12.32
CA THR A 485 10.44 -35.46 11.81
C THR A 485 10.29 -34.02 12.34
N ARG A 486 11.39 -33.27 12.41
CA ARG A 486 11.44 -31.86 12.80
C ARG A 486 11.58 -30.99 11.56
N ILE A 487 10.54 -30.24 11.20
CA ILE A 487 10.57 -29.36 10.03
C ILE A 487 11.11 -27.99 10.46
N VAL A 488 12.31 -27.64 10.00
CA VAL A 488 13.05 -26.44 10.42
C VAL A 488 13.16 -25.44 9.27
N LEU A 489 12.63 -24.23 9.44
CA LEU A 489 12.89 -23.10 8.54
C LEU A 489 14.15 -22.36 9.02
N ALA A 490 15.23 -22.44 8.23
CA ALA A 490 16.58 -22.16 8.69
C ALA A 490 17.31 -21.10 7.83
N SER A 491 18.16 -20.30 8.49
CA SER A 491 19.16 -19.46 7.82
C SER A 491 20.23 -20.32 7.12
N PRO A 492 20.92 -19.82 6.07
CA PRO A 492 21.94 -20.58 5.33
C PRO A 492 23.01 -21.26 6.19
N ASN A 493 23.44 -20.63 7.30
CA ASN A 493 24.42 -21.22 8.22
C ASN A 493 23.84 -22.40 9.02
N LEU A 494 22.61 -22.26 9.53
CA LEU A 494 21.91 -23.31 10.28
C LEU A 494 21.54 -24.49 9.36
N VAL A 495 21.28 -24.23 8.08
CA VAL A 495 21.10 -25.27 7.06
C VAL A 495 22.36 -26.14 6.95
N ASP A 496 23.55 -25.55 6.72
CA ASP A 496 24.78 -26.34 6.62
C ASP A 496 25.13 -27.06 7.95
N GLU A 497 24.80 -26.51 9.11
CA GLU A 497 24.99 -27.19 10.40
C GLU A 497 24.10 -28.44 10.56
N LEU A 498 22.78 -28.30 10.32
CA LEU A 498 21.83 -29.41 10.47
C LEU A 498 21.97 -30.46 9.35
N CYS A 499 22.29 -30.04 8.13
CA CYS A 499 22.40 -30.91 6.96
C CYS A 499 23.76 -31.62 6.83
N ALA A 500 24.83 -31.13 7.49
CA ALA A 500 26.15 -31.77 7.46
C ALA A 500 26.05 -33.28 7.74
N PRO A 501 26.79 -34.18 7.05
CA PRO A 501 27.87 -33.90 6.09
C PRO A 501 27.39 -33.64 4.65
N LEU A 502 26.08 -33.44 4.41
CA LEU A 502 25.60 -32.99 3.10
C LEU A 502 26.13 -31.56 2.84
N GLN A 503 26.69 -31.32 1.67
CA GLN A 503 27.26 -30.03 1.29
C GLN A 503 26.18 -29.16 0.64
N THR A 504 25.32 -28.52 1.45
CA THR A 504 24.28 -27.61 0.93
C THR A 504 24.86 -26.27 0.50
N MET A 505 26.03 -25.88 1.04
CA MET A 505 26.72 -24.61 0.79
C MET A 505 25.81 -23.40 1.10
N GLY A 506 24.95 -23.55 2.11
CA GLY A 506 23.89 -22.61 2.49
C GLY A 506 22.80 -22.39 1.43
N GLN A 507 22.76 -23.18 0.35
CA GLN A 507 21.99 -22.87 -0.86
C GLN A 507 20.78 -23.77 -1.11
N THR A 508 20.67 -24.96 -0.51
CA THR A 508 19.55 -25.89 -0.72
C THR A 508 18.85 -26.22 0.59
N SER A 509 17.61 -26.72 0.49
CA SER A 509 16.99 -27.49 1.57
C SER A 509 17.65 -28.88 1.71
N CYS A 510 17.30 -29.64 2.75
CA CYS A 510 17.67 -31.04 2.89
C CYS A 510 16.72 -31.82 3.81
N ASN A 511 16.86 -33.14 3.84
CA ASN A 511 16.43 -34.00 4.95
C ASN A 511 17.62 -34.86 5.43
N ARG A 512 17.80 -34.95 6.75
CA ARG A 512 18.82 -35.81 7.39
C ARG A 512 18.37 -36.21 8.80
N ASP A 513 18.46 -37.49 9.11
CA ASP A 513 18.13 -38.07 10.42
C ASP A 513 16.73 -37.61 10.88
N GLU A 514 16.55 -36.97 12.04
CA GLU A 514 15.23 -36.43 12.40
C GLU A 514 14.83 -35.13 11.67
N PHE A 515 15.76 -34.43 11.02
CA PHE A 515 15.55 -33.07 10.50
C PHE A 515 15.09 -33.01 9.04
N THR A 516 14.08 -32.19 8.80
CA THR A 516 13.61 -31.76 7.47
C THR A 516 13.83 -30.25 7.37
N VAL A 517 14.92 -29.82 6.74
CA VAL A 517 15.40 -28.43 6.79
C VAL A 517 15.01 -27.69 5.52
N ILE A 518 14.16 -26.68 5.66
CA ILE A 518 13.77 -25.75 4.60
C ILE A 518 14.68 -24.51 4.67
N ASN A 519 15.41 -24.25 3.58
CA ASN A 519 16.27 -23.08 3.46
C ASN A 519 15.44 -21.80 3.23
N ILE A 520 15.64 -20.76 4.05
CA ILE A 520 14.83 -19.52 3.97
C ILE A 520 14.96 -18.78 2.62
N GLU A 521 16.13 -18.78 1.98
CA GLU A 521 16.29 -18.12 0.68
C GLU A 521 15.55 -18.89 -0.43
N ARG A 522 15.47 -20.22 -0.31
CA ARG A 522 14.62 -21.04 -1.20
C ARG A 522 13.13 -20.85 -0.89
N TRP A 523 12.77 -20.58 0.36
CA TRP A 523 11.40 -20.27 0.77
C TRP A 523 10.93 -18.87 0.32
N ALA A 524 11.85 -17.90 0.23
CA ALA A 524 11.56 -16.54 -0.21
C ALA A 524 11.65 -16.33 -1.73
N TYR A 525 12.68 -16.88 -2.37
CA TYR A 525 13.00 -16.61 -3.78
C TYR A 525 12.81 -17.81 -4.71
N GLY A 526 12.45 -18.98 -4.17
CA GLY A 526 12.34 -20.22 -4.94
C GLY A 526 13.70 -20.74 -5.42
N ALA A 527 13.68 -21.54 -6.48
CA ALA A 527 14.88 -21.98 -7.19
C ALA A 527 14.77 -21.69 -8.69
N SER A 528 15.81 -21.08 -9.25
CA SER A 528 15.85 -20.64 -10.66
C SER A 528 15.47 -21.74 -11.67
N PRO A 529 15.91 -23.01 -11.54
CA PRO A 529 15.52 -24.06 -12.47
C PRO A 529 14.02 -24.36 -12.49
N PHE A 530 13.34 -24.25 -11.34
CA PHE A 530 11.90 -24.45 -11.22
C PHE A 530 11.13 -23.26 -11.80
N LEU A 531 11.51 -22.04 -11.42
CA LEU A 531 10.84 -20.81 -11.86
C LEU A 531 11.01 -20.56 -13.37
N GLN A 532 12.21 -20.78 -13.93
CA GLN A 532 12.48 -20.62 -15.36
C GLN A 532 11.74 -21.66 -16.24
N ALA A 533 11.29 -22.77 -15.67
CA ALA A 533 10.45 -23.75 -16.36
C ALA A 533 8.95 -23.42 -16.33
N GLY A 534 8.57 -22.27 -15.73
CA GLY A 534 7.19 -21.79 -15.66
C GLY A 534 6.42 -22.17 -14.40
N GLY A 535 7.07 -22.76 -13.40
CA GLY A 535 6.46 -22.95 -12.07
C GLY A 535 6.46 -21.66 -11.25
N THR A 536 5.46 -21.50 -10.40
CA THR A 536 5.34 -20.35 -9.49
C THR A 536 6.13 -20.55 -8.18
N LEU A 537 6.33 -19.47 -7.43
CA LEU A 537 6.94 -19.53 -6.10
C LEU A 537 6.11 -20.36 -5.10
N ASP A 538 4.78 -20.29 -5.17
CA ASP A 538 3.91 -21.02 -4.26
C ASP A 538 3.83 -22.52 -4.60
N GLU A 539 3.93 -22.88 -5.88
CA GLU A 539 4.21 -24.27 -6.29
C GLU A 539 5.61 -24.71 -5.84
N TYR A 540 6.64 -23.86 -5.92
CA TYR A 540 7.97 -24.22 -5.40
C TYR A 540 7.95 -24.49 -3.90
N ARG A 541 7.19 -23.71 -3.12
CA ARG A 541 6.99 -23.92 -1.68
C ARG A 541 6.32 -25.26 -1.38
N GLN A 542 5.25 -25.58 -2.12
CA GLN A 542 4.56 -26.87 -2.02
C GLN A 542 5.48 -28.03 -2.41
N TYR A 543 6.27 -27.85 -3.48
CA TYR A 543 7.28 -28.80 -3.93
C TYR A 543 8.35 -29.07 -2.87
N VAL A 544 8.98 -28.03 -2.30
CA VAL A 544 10.13 -28.24 -1.40
C VAL A 544 9.69 -28.87 -0.08
N ILE A 545 8.54 -28.49 0.47
CA ILE A 545 7.94 -29.19 1.62
C ILE A 545 7.67 -30.67 1.27
N SER A 546 7.06 -30.93 0.12
CA SER A 546 6.69 -32.29 -0.30
C SER A 546 7.91 -33.17 -0.64
N HIS A 547 9.00 -32.58 -1.11
CA HIS A 547 10.26 -33.25 -1.44
C HIS A 547 11.03 -33.65 -0.17
N GLU A 548 11.30 -32.70 0.73
CA GLU A 548 12.10 -32.99 1.93
C GLU A 548 11.32 -33.87 2.93
N VAL A 549 9.99 -33.68 3.09
CA VAL A 549 9.16 -34.63 3.85
C VAL A 549 9.01 -35.97 3.10
N GLY A 550 9.12 -35.97 1.76
CA GLY A 550 9.24 -37.20 0.98
C GLY A 550 10.44 -38.06 1.40
N HIS A 551 11.58 -37.43 1.72
CA HIS A 551 12.74 -38.11 2.30
C HIS A 551 12.48 -38.58 3.74
N ALA A 552 11.83 -37.77 4.60
CA ALA A 552 11.42 -38.19 5.94
C ALA A 552 10.48 -39.41 5.94
N LEU A 553 9.70 -39.59 4.85
CA LEU A 553 8.85 -40.76 4.61
C LEU A 553 9.61 -41.98 4.04
N GLY A 554 10.92 -41.86 3.80
CA GLY A 554 11.79 -42.92 3.28
C GLY A 554 11.92 -43.00 1.76
N ASN A 555 11.49 -41.98 1.01
CA ASN A 555 11.64 -41.96 -0.45
C ASN A 555 13.04 -41.47 -0.86
N GLY A 556 13.65 -42.12 -1.85
CA GLY A 556 14.87 -41.63 -2.51
C GLY A 556 14.57 -40.72 -3.70
N HIS A 557 15.61 -40.05 -4.24
CA HIS A 557 15.46 -39.24 -5.45
C HIS A 557 14.96 -40.06 -6.66
N ALA A 558 14.11 -39.43 -7.47
CA ALA A 558 13.63 -39.95 -8.74
C ALA A 558 14.29 -39.23 -9.93
N THR A 559 14.17 -39.81 -11.13
CA THR A 559 14.62 -39.22 -12.39
C THR A 559 13.44 -38.70 -13.22
N CYS A 560 13.68 -37.71 -14.08
CA CYS A 560 12.69 -37.24 -15.04
C CYS A 560 12.34 -38.36 -16.04
N PRO A 561 11.05 -38.77 -16.19
CA PRO A 561 10.67 -39.85 -17.10
C PRO A 561 10.77 -39.49 -18.59
N GLY A 562 10.68 -38.20 -18.95
CA GLY A 562 10.77 -37.76 -20.34
C GLY A 562 10.70 -36.25 -20.50
N ARG A 563 11.24 -35.72 -21.60
CA ARG A 563 11.22 -34.27 -21.86
C ARG A 563 9.79 -33.80 -22.12
N GLY A 564 9.33 -32.82 -21.33
CA GLY A 564 7.97 -32.28 -21.39
C GLY A 564 6.93 -33.08 -20.59
N GLU A 565 7.31 -34.22 -20.02
CA GLU A 565 6.53 -34.94 -19.02
C GLU A 565 6.54 -34.21 -17.68
N LEU A 566 5.63 -34.57 -16.79
CA LEU A 566 5.58 -34.05 -15.43
C LEU A 566 6.71 -34.64 -14.59
N ALA A 567 7.43 -33.82 -13.83
CA ALA A 567 8.44 -34.31 -12.90
C ALA A 567 7.80 -35.16 -11.79
N PRO A 568 8.42 -36.26 -11.32
CA PRO A 568 8.10 -36.83 -10.02
C PRO A 568 8.47 -35.81 -8.92
N VAL A 569 7.69 -35.73 -7.83
CA VAL A 569 8.02 -34.82 -6.72
C VAL A 569 9.43 -35.08 -6.14
N MET A 570 9.89 -36.34 -6.15
CA MET A 570 11.24 -36.73 -5.71
C MET A 570 12.36 -36.45 -6.73
N LEU A 571 12.09 -35.85 -7.89
CA LEU A 571 13.15 -35.26 -8.72
C LEU A 571 13.69 -34.01 -8.01
N GLN A 572 15.01 -33.76 -8.08
CA GLN A 572 15.63 -32.58 -7.48
C GLN A 572 15.39 -31.32 -8.34
N GLN A 573 14.14 -30.86 -8.42
CA GLN A 573 13.70 -29.74 -9.26
C GLN A 573 14.33 -28.40 -8.82
N THR A 574 14.81 -28.30 -7.57
CA THR A 574 15.68 -27.22 -7.06
C THR A 574 16.97 -27.05 -7.87
N LEU A 575 17.51 -28.16 -8.38
CA LEU A 575 18.82 -28.20 -9.05
C LEU A 575 18.69 -28.26 -10.58
N ASP A 576 17.88 -29.20 -11.09
CA ASP A 576 17.66 -29.39 -12.53
C ASP A 576 16.44 -30.29 -12.80
N LEU A 577 15.49 -29.81 -13.59
CA LEU A 577 14.31 -30.55 -14.05
C LEU A 577 14.61 -31.63 -15.10
N LYS A 578 15.83 -31.69 -15.65
CA LYS A 578 16.27 -32.62 -16.71
C LYS A 578 15.37 -32.62 -17.96
N GLY A 579 14.65 -31.52 -18.18
CA GLY A 579 13.70 -31.34 -19.29
C GLY A 579 12.23 -31.70 -18.97
N CYS A 580 11.91 -32.13 -17.75
CA CYS A 580 10.53 -32.25 -17.28
C CYS A 580 9.90 -30.88 -16.99
N LYS A 581 8.57 -30.85 -16.84
CA LYS A 581 7.82 -29.74 -16.24
C LYS A 581 7.87 -29.81 -14.72
N THR A 582 7.70 -28.66 -14.07
CA THR A 582 7.57 -28.54 -12.61
C THR A 582 6.40 -29.35 -12.05
N ASN A 583 6.55 -29.87 -10.84
CA ASN A 583 5.48 -30.56 -10.12
C ASN A 583 5.71 -30.54 -8.59
N PRO A 584 4.78 -29.97 -7.80
CA PRO A 584 4.85 -30.03 -6.35
C PRO A 584 4.34 -31.32 -5.70
N TRP A 585 3.60 -32.17 -6.41
CA TRP A 585 2.77 -33.21 -5.78
C TRP A 585 3.22 -34.65 -6.09
N PRO A 586 3.18 -35.56 -5.10
CA PRO A 586 3.34 -37.00 -5.35
C PRO A 586 2.16 -37.63 -6.11
N ASN A 587 0.94 -37.09 -5.95
CA ASN A 587 -0.28 -37.55 -6.62
C ASN A 587 -0.96 -36.39 -7.38
N PRO A 588 -0.36 -35.90 -8.48
CA PRO A 588 -0.85 -34.76 -9.27
C PRO A 588 -2.03 -35.07 -10.21
#